data_AF-A0A2V6FBU4-F1
#
_entry.id   AF-A0A2V6FBU4-F1
#
_cell.length_a   1.000
_cell.length_b   1.000
_cell.length_c   1.000
_cell.angle_alpha   90.00
_cell.angle_beta   90.00
_cell.angle_gamma   90.00
#
_symmetry.space_group_name_H-M   'P 1'
#
loop_
_entity.id
_entity.type
_entity.pdbx_description
1 polymer ?
#
loop_
_entity_poly.entity_id
_entity_poly.type
_entity_poly.pdbx_seq_one_letter_code
_entity_poly.pdbx_strand_id
1 'polypeptide(L)' 'RAQGRGLGREMMRVLLAQLTARESTGVHLGMGATNARAERFYKNLGFHELARTSDVLYLGKRLR' A
#
# COMPACT_ATOMS: atom_id res chain seq x y z
N ARG A 1 3.40 9.85 19.11
CA ARG A 1 2.70 10.13 17.83
C ARG A 1 3.66 9.81 16.67
N ALA A 2 3.30 8.88 15.77
CA ALA A 2 4.23 8.39 14.72
C ALA A 2 3.87 8.84 13.28
N GLN A 3 2.64 9.29 13.05
CA GLN A 3 2.17 9.71 11.72
C GLN A 3 2.80 11.05 11.27
N GLY A 4 2.95 11.24 9.97
CA GLY A 4 3.46 12.50 9.38
C GLY A 4 4.98 12.69 9.50
N ARG A 5 5.71 11.70 10.01
CA ARG A 5 7.17 11.75 10.23
C ARG A 5 7.97 10.87 9.26
N GLY A 6 7.39 10.48 8.13
CA GLY A 6 8.03 9.57 7.16
C GLY A 6 8.10 8.10 7.56
N LEU A 7 7.87 7.75 8.83
CA LEU A 7 7.99 6.37 9.34
C LEU A 7 7.14 5.34 8.58
N GLY A 8 5.95 5.71 8.11
CA GLY A 8 5.12 4.82 7.29
C GLY A 8 5.76 4.43 5.96
N ARG A 9 6.49 5.36 5.32
CA ARG A 9 7.22 5.07 4.08
C ARG A 9 8.37 4.11 4.36
N GLU A 10 9.10 4.30 5.46
CA GLU A 10 10.22 3.45 5.83
C GLU A 10 9.76 2.02 6.18
N MET A 11 8.68 1.90 6.95
CA MET A 11 8.04 0.62 7.23
C MET A 11 7.64 -0.12 5.94
N MET A 12 6.99 0.58 5.01
CA MET A 12 6.61 -0.01 3.72
C MET A 12 7.83 -0.40 2.89
N ARG A 13 8.90 0.39 2.89
CA ARG A 13 10.15 0.05 2.19
C ARG A 13 10.71 -1.29 2.67
N VAL A 14 10.77 -1.49 3.99
CA VAL A 14 11.24 -2.75 4.58
C VAL A 14 10.32 -3.91 4.21
N LEU A 15 9.01 -3.76 4.37
CA LEU A 15 8.03 -4.80 4.05
C LEU A 15 8.12 -5.23 2.58
N LEU A 16 8.13 -4.27 1.65
CA LEU A 16 8.18 -4.56 0.22
C LEU A 16 9.50 -5.25 -0.17
N ALA A 17 10.63 -4.80 0.39
CA ALA A 17 11.92 -5.46 0.16
C ALA A 17 11.91 -6.92 0.63
N GLN A 18 11.31 -7.22 1.78
CA GLN A 18 11.18 -8.58 2.29
C GLN A 18 10.27 -9.44 1.41
N LEU A 19 9.18 -8.89 0.89
CA LEU A 19 8.30 -9.59 -0.05
C LEU A 19 9.00 -9.89 -1.38
N THR A 20 9.76 -8.93 -1.93
CA THR A 20 10.56 -9.15 -3.14
C THR A 20 11.65 -10.20 -2.91
N ALA A 21 12.35 -10.15 -1.78
CA ALA A 21 13.41 -11.12 -1.44
C ALA A 21 12.87 -12.56 -1.28
N ARG A 22 11.60 -12.70 -0.92
CA ARG A 22 10.88 -13.99 -0.84
C ARG A 22 10.19 -14.36 -2.14
N GLU A 23 10.56 -13.71 -3.24
CA GLU A 23 9.97 -13.94 -4.55
C GLU A 23 8.45 -13.79 -4.52
N SER A 24 7.89 -12.74 -3.92
CA SER A 24 6.49 -12.39 -4.20
C SER A 24 6.40 -11.63 -5.53
N THR A 25 5.45 -11.95 -6.41
CA THR A 25 5.23 -11.18 -7.66
C THR A 25 4.51 -9.86 -7.41
N GLY A 26 3.81 -9.75 -6.29
CA GLY A 26 3.03 -8.58 -5.96
C GLY A 26 2.47 -8.63 -4.54
N VAL A 27 1.82 -7.54 -4.16
CA VAL A 27 1.13 -7.41 -2.88
C VAL A 27 -0.14 -6.59 -3.10
N HIS A 28 -1.18 -6.90 -2.33
CA HIS A 28 -2.39 -6.08 -2.28
C HIS A 28 -2.78 -5.77 -0.83
N LEU A 29 -3.63 -4.77 -0.67
CA LEU A 29 -4.21 -4.37 0.60
C LEU A 29 -5.64 -3.87 0.39
N GLY A 30 -6.45 -3.97 1.43
CA GLY A 30 -7.75 -3.32 1.53
C GLY A 30 -7.71 -2.14 2.50
N MET A 31 -8.42 -1.07 2.17
CA MET A 31 -8.61 0.08 3.05
C MET A 31 -10.03 0.62 2.90
N GLY A 32 -10.52 1.36 3.90
CA GLY A 32 -11.85 1.99 3.80
C GLY A 32 -11.94 2.90 2.57
N ALA A 33 -12.99 2.74 1.76
CA ALA A 33 -13.15 3.41 0.46
C ALA A 33 -13.18 4.94 0.57
N THR A 34 -13.51 5.49 1.75
CA THR A 34 -13.58 6.92 2.05
C THR A 34 -12.31 7.50 2.65
N ASN A 35 -11.28 6.68 2.93
CA ASN A 35 -10.05 7.13 3.59
C ASN A 35 -9.04 7.74 2.58
N ALA A 36 -9.34 8.94 2.09
CA ALA A 36 -8.54 9.63 1.07
C ALA A 36 -7.05 9.82 1.48
N ARG A 37 -6.75 9.90 2.78
CA ARG A 37 -5.37 10.02 3.28
C ARG A 37 -4.58 8.73 3.04
N ALA A 38 -5.15 7.58 3.35
CA ALA A 38 -4.52 6.28 3.11
C ALA A 38 -4.40 6.01 1.60
N GLU A 39 -5.43 6.34 0.82
CA GLU A 39 -5.42 6.16 -0.63
C GLU A 39 -4.26 6.94 -1.27
N ARG A 40 -4.13 8.24 -0.95
CA ARG A 40 -3.01 9.06 -1.44
C ARG A 40 -1.65 8.51 -0.97
N PHE A 41 -1.57 8.02 0.26
CA PHE A 41 -0.34 7.44 0.78
C PHE A 41 0.12 6.23 -0.04
N TYR A 42 -0.78 5.28 -0.30
CA TYR A 42 -0.44 4.07 -1.07
C TYR A 42 -0.23 4.35 -2.56
N LYS A 43 -1.01 5.25 -3.17
CA LYS A 43 -0.78 5.71 -4.55
C LYS A 43 0.61 6.33 -4.70
N ASN A 44 1.06 7.13 -3.73
CA ASN A 44 2.42 7.70 -3.72
C ASN A 44 3.54 6.65 -3.52
N LEU A 45 3.20 5.44 -3.06
CA LEU A 45 4.12 4.30 -2.99
C LEU A 45 4.07 3.42 -4.26
N GLY A 46 3.30 3.83 -5.28
CA GLY A 46 3.16 3.11 -6.54
C GLY A 46 2.26 1.89 -6.42
N PHE A 47 1.25 1.93 -5.55
CA PHE A 47 0.11 1.02 -5.59
C PHE A 47 -0.96 1.58 -6.53
N HIS A 48 -1.70 0.69 -7.18
CA HIS A 48 -2.76 1.00 -8.15
C HIS A 48 -4.07 0.34 -7.72
N GLU A 49 -5.20 0.91 -8.12
CA GLU A 49 -6.52 0.34 -7.84
C GLU A 49 -6.70 -0.99 -8.56
N LEU A 50 -7.15 -2.00 -7.81
CA LEU A 50 -7.48 -3.33 -8.35
C LEU A 50 -9.00 -3.55 -8.38
N ALA A 51 -9.69 -3.13 -7.33
CA ALA A 51 -11.12 -3.24 -7.19
C ALA A 51 -11.64 -2.24 -6.14
N ARG A 52 -12.92 -1.90 -6.25
CA ARG A 52 -13.61 -1.02 -5.30
C ARG A 52 -15.02 -1.53 -5.05
N THR A 53 -15.39 -1.61 -3.78
CA THR A 53 -16.75 -1.83 -3.30
C THR A 53 -17.28 -0.57 -2.62
N SER A 54 -18.49 -0.61 -2.06
CA SER A 54 -19.05 0.49 -1.25
C SER A 54 -18.13 0.91 -0.11
N ASP A 55 -17.51 -0.07 0.56
CA ASP A 55 -16.81 0.16 1.82
C ASP A 55 -15.30 -0.03 1.73
N VAL A 56 -14.81 -0.76 0.71
CA VAL A 56 -13.40 -1.14 0.60
C VAL A 56 -12.83 -0.75 -0.75
N LEU A 57 -11.66 -0.11 -0.72
CA LEU A 57 -10.78 0.06 -1.86
C LEU A 57 -9.63 -0.94 -1.74
N TYR A 58 -9.48 -1.79 -2.75
CA TYR A 58 -8.35 -2.69 -2.90
C TYR A 58 -7.29 -2.08 -3.79
N LEU A 59 -6.07 -1.97 -3.27
CA LEU A 59 -4.90 -1.48 -4.00
C LEU A 59 -3.85 -2.58 -4.12
N GLY A 60 -3.10 -2.58 -5.22
CA GLY A 60 -2.08 -3.57 -5.50
C GLY A 60 -0.80 -2.97 -6.09
N LYS A 61 0.32 -3.63 -5.85
CA LYS A 61 1.62 -3.29 -6.41
C LYS A 61 2.33 -4.54 -6.93
N ARG A 62 2.77 -4.49 -8.18
CA ARG A 62 3.74 -5.46 -8.74
C ARG A 62 5.12 -5.19 -8.14
N LEU A 63 5.81 -6.26 -7.78
CA LEU A 63 7.16 -6.21 -7.19
C LEU A 63 8.25 -6.76 -8.11
N ARG A 64 7.84 -7.43 -9.19
CA ARG A 64 8.64 -7.98 -10.27
C ARG A 64 7.74 -8.18 -11.49
#